data_AF-A0AAD9K0Q4-F1
#
_entry.id   AF-A0AAD9K0Q4-F1
#
_cell.length_a   1.000
_cell.length_b   1.000
_cell.length_c   1.000
_cell.angle_alpha   90.00
_cell.angle_beta   90.00
_cell.angle_gamma   90.00
#
_symmetry.space_group_name_H-M   'P 1'
#
loop_
_entity.id
_entity.type
_entity.pdbx_description
1 polymer ?
#
loop_
_entity_poly.entity_id
_entity_poly.type
_entity_poly.pdbx_seq_one_letter_code
_entity_poly.pdbx_strand_id
1 'polypeptide(L)'
;MAKLPVLFLITVSLAAVLGQLGPDSPGVEGLIRLIGGKARGTGTVVVYHNRKWGKVCDDGWNLEAASIVCKSLGFARALMASTQSHFGGDFTDYAIPAEPERTKPNSDLSPSSTPGPKGQVKDSQNNNSPNDEVIPKQEKVRRKFPNVYPVRLANGRTPNEGIVEVEIDGKWGIICGDDWSLMEGMAACKQAGLGYAKQAFDVSLFGNSDNDKVLSGVQCEWNDETLSECHHGSLEGGVSCSSPEKIASVICTDALPDLVPNATLVQESSYLQDLPMYYIQCAMEENCAAKSAFTIRETYPDWHLHRRRLLRFSTSTWNFGTAEFRPKARKEEWEWHLCHMHYHSMHVFASYDLVDEHHNRVAQGHKASFCLEDVQCKPGVEKKFHCTGFGDQGISIGCADDYLHDIDCQWIDITDVPPGKYLFKDVTEQPHLKHDVKSVFDY
;
A
#
# COMPACT_ATOMS: atom_id res chain seq x y z
N MET A 1 -45.37 -43.13 6.17
CA MET A 1 -45.46 -41.66 6.19
C MET A 1 -44.08 -41.11 6.52
N ALA A 2 -43.28 -40.83 5.50
CA ALA A 2 -41.96 -40.22 5.62
C ALA A 2 -42.11 -38.69 5.55
N LYS A 3 -41.46 -37.96 6.45
CA LYS A 3 -41.31 -36.50 6.36
C LYS A 3 -39.87 -36.20 5.95
N LEU A 4 -39.73 -35.54 4.79
CA LEU A 4 -38.51 -34.91 4.29
C LEU A 4 -37.97 -33.87 5.28
N PRO A 5 -36.65 -33.71 5.42
CA PRO A 5 -36.06 -32.44 5.83
C PRO A 5 -35.80 -31.56 4.59
N VAL A 6 -36.14 -30.28 4.75
CA VAL A 6 -36.00 -29.22 3.76
C VAL A 6 -34.51 -28.91 3.55
N LEU A 7 -34.03 -29.11 2.32
CA LEU A 7 -32.71 -28.71 1.86
C LEU A 7 -32.77 -27.21 1.48
N PHE A 8 -32.20 -26.32 2.28
CA PHE A 8 -31.97 -24.94 1.87
C PHE A 8 -30.75 -24.89 0.94
N LEU A 9 -31.02 -25.07 -0.36
CA LEU A 9 -30.12 -24.66 -1.44
C LEU A 9 -30.23 -23.14 -1.56
N ILE A 10 -29.30 -22.40 -0.96
CA ILE A 10 -29.10 -20.99 -1.33
C ILE A 10 -28.28 -21.00 -2.61
N THR A 11 -28.96 -20.99 -3.76
CA THR A 11 -28.37 -20.62 -5.04
C THR A 11 -28.24 -19.10 -5.06
N VAL A 12 -27.08 -18.55 -4.69
CA VAL A 12 -26.73 -17.19 -5.11
C VAL A 12 -26.17 -17.30 -6.53
N SER A 13 -26.99 -16.97 -7.52
CA SER A 13 -26.52 -16.66 -8.87
C SER A 13 -25.63 -15.43 -8.80
N LEU A 14 -24.32 -15.62 -8.63
CA LEU A 14 -23.33 -14.55 -8.74
C LEU A 14 -22.90 -14.44 -10.21
N ALA A 15 -23.81 -13.91 -11.03
CA ALA A 15 -23.45 -13.41 -12.35
C ALA A 15 -23.16 -11.90 -12.23
N ALA A 16 -21.93 -11.53 -12.54
CA ALA A 16 -21.49 -10.20 -12.96
C ALA A 16 -21.70 -9.04 -11.97
N VAL A 17 -20.81 -8.93 -10.98
CA VAL A 17 -20.28 -7.62 -10.52
C VAL A 17 -18.80 -7.82 -10.14
N LEU A 18 -17.94 -8.00 -11.14
CA LEU A 18 -16.48 -7.95 -10.99
C LEU A 18 -15.99 -6.72 -11.73
N GLY A 19 -15.90 -5.62 -11.00
CA GLY A 19 -15.43 -4.33 -11.48
C GLY A 19 -16.23 -3.24 -10.81
N GLN A 20 -15.68 -2.70 -9.72
CA GLN A 20 -16.11 -1.54 -8.91
C GLN A 20 -16.18 -1.93 -7.43
N LEU A 21 -15.01 -2.01 -6.78
CA LEU A 21 -14.95 -1.72 -5.35
C LEU A 21 -13.71 -0.85 -5.15
N GLY A 22 -13.95 0.46 -5.06
CA GLY A 22 -12.96 1.41 -4.54
C GLY A 22 -12.68 1.13 -3.06
N PRO A 23 -11.64 1.78 -2.49
CA PRO A 23 -11.14 1.49 -1.13
C PRO A 23 -12.19 1.63 -0.01
N ASP A 24 -13.31 2.33 -0.23
CA ASP A 24 -14.34 2.60 0.79
C ASP A 24 -15.65 1.81 0.61
N SER A 25 -15.67 0.79 -0.25
CA SER A 25 -16.87 -0.05 -0.41
C SER A 25 -16.96 -1.05 0.76
N PRO A 26 -18.09 -1.20 1.47
CA PRO A 26 -18.23 -2.26 2.49
C PRO A 26 -18.02 -3.61 1.79
N GLY A 27 -16.87 -4.22 2.04
CA GLY A 27 -16.45 -5.42 1.33
C GLY A 27 -17.47 -6.54 1.53
N VAL A 28 -17.67 -7.33 0.50
CA VAL A 28 -18.49 -8.53 0.61
C VAL A 28 -17.71 -9.56 1.41
N GLU A 29 -18.31 -10.05 2.50
CA GLU A 29 -17.75 -11.11 3.32
C GLU A 29 -17.35 -12.32 2.45
N GLY A 30 -16.12 -12.81 2.63
CA GLY A 30 -15.55 -13.90 1.84
C GLY A 30 -14.98 -13.48 0.47
N LEU A 31 -14.89 -12.18 0.16
CA LEU A 31 -14.21 -11.71 -1.06
C LEU A 31 -12.73 -12.09 -1.02
N ILE A 32 -12.19 -12.58 -2.15
CA ILE A 32 -10.80 -13.04 -2.25
C ILE A 32 -10.03 -12.16 -3.24
N ARG A 33 -8.77 -11.86 -2.93
CA ARG A 33 -7.80 -11.31 -3.90
C ARG A 33 -6.41 -11.88 -3.66
N LEU A 34 -5.53 -11.72 -4.64
CA LEU A 34 -4.12 -12.09 -4.55
C LEU A 34 -3.27 -10.82 -4.44
N ILE A 35 -2.25 -10.83 -3.58
CA ILE A 35 -1.30 -9.73 -3.41
C ILE A 35 0.14 -10.22 -3.52
N GLY A 36 1.08 -9.35 -3.91
CA GLY A 36 2.51 -9.69 -3.98
C GLY A 36 2.89 -10.70 -5.07
N GLY A 37 2.02 -10.94 -6.05
CA GLY A 37 2.30 -11.82 -7.19
C GLY A 37 3.12 -11.15 -8.29
N LYS A 38 4.11 -11.88 -8.84
CA LYS A 38 4.94 -11.45 -9.98
C LYS A 38 4.21 -11.53 -11.33
N ALA A 39 3.13 -12.32 -11.39
CA ALA A 39 2.34 -12.55 -12.59
C ALA A 39 0.85 -12.63 -12.26
N ARG A 40 0.02 -12.43 -13.29
CA ARG A 40 -1.43 -12.62 -13.23
C ARG A 40 -1.79 -13.97 -12.60
N GLY A 41 -2.68 -13.93 -11.60
CA GLY A 41 -3.15 -15.14 -10.92
C GLY A 41 -2.13 -15.79 -9.96
N THR A 42 -1.08 -15.06 -9.59
CA THR A 42 -0.12 -15.48 -8.54
C THR A 42 -0.18 -14.51 -7.36
N GLY A 43 0.17 -14.96 -6.15
CA GLY A 43 0.27 -14.09 -4.98
C GLY A 43 -0.19 -14.76 -3.68
N THR A 44 -0.01 -14.03 -2.58
CA THR A 44 -0.56 -14.35 -1.26
C THR A 44 -2.07 -14.16 -1.28
N VAL A 45 -2.81 -15.17 -0.81
CA VAL A 45 -4.27 -15.11 -0.70
C VAL A 45 -4.66 -14.23 0.47
N VAL A 46 -5.50 -13.23 0.20
CA VAL A 46 -6.18 -12.45 1.25
C VAL A 46 -7.68 -12.52 1.06
N VAL A 47 -8.40 -12.61 2.18
CA VAL A 47 -9.84 -12.78 2.25
C VAL A 47 -10.43 -11.64 3.09
N TYR A 48 -11.52 -11.06 2.64
CA TYR A 48 -12.27 -10.09 3.40
C TYR A 48 -13.14 -10.82 4.42
N HIS A 49 -12.83 -10.65 5.70
CA HIS A 49 -13.53 -11.27 6.82
C HIS A 49 -13.71 -10.27 7.97
N ASN A 50 -14.91 -10.21 8.55
CA ASN A 50 -15.20 -9.33 9.70
C ASN A 50 -14.84 -7.86 9.46
N ARG A 51 -15.18 -7.36 8.26
CA ARG A 51 -14.90 -5.99 7.81
C ARG A 51 -13.40 -5.65 7.65
N LYS A 52 -12.52 -6.65 7.59
CA LYS A 52 -11.07 -6.46 7.37
C LYS A 52 -10.56 -7.42 6.32
N TRP A 53 -9.52 -7.02 5.59
CA TRP A 53 -8.76 -7.95 4.77
C TRP A 53 -7.75 -8.69 5.65
N GLY A 54 -7.78 -10.02 5.64
CA GLY A 54 -6.85 -10.88 6.37
C GLY A 54 -6.18 -11.91 5.46
N LYS A 55 -5.03 -12.43 5.87
CA LYS A 55 -4.31 -13.51 5.16
C LYS A 55 -4.82 -14.88 5.59
N VAL A 56 -4.57 -15.90 4.78
CA VAL A 56 -4.87 -17.29 5.13
C VAL A 56 -3.60 -17.95 5.68
N CYS A 57 -3.71 -18.64 6.82
CA CYS A 57 -2.61 -19.41 7.40
C CYS A 57 -2.26 -20.61 6.51
N ASP A 58 -0.97 -20.98 6.42
CA ASP A 58 -0.52 -22.11 5.60
C ASP A 58 -0.66 -23.48 6.30
N ASP A 59 -1.04 -23.51 7.58
CA ASP A 59 -1.42 -24.73 8.29
C ASP A 59 -2.63 -25.39 7.60
N GLY A 60 -2.39 -26.55 6.98
CA GLY A 60 -3.41 -27.28 6.21
C GLY A 60 -3.62 -26.76 4.78
N TRP A 61 -2.92 -25.71 4.36
CA TRP A 61 -2.98 -25.18 3.00
C TRP A 61 -2.40 -26.17 1.98
N ASN A 62 -3.20 -26.48 0.95
CA ASN A 62 -2.86 -27.50 -0.04
C ASN A 62 -3.37 -27.14 -1.44
N LEU A 63 -3.01 -27.96 -2.44
CA LEU A 63 -3.33 -27.70 -3.85
C LEU A 63 -4.84 -27.70 -4.15
N GLU A 64 -5.64 -28.42 -3.36
CA GLU A 64 -7.10 -28.45 -3.49
C GLU A 64 -7.70 -27.12 -3.04
N ALA A 65 -7.32 -26.64 -1.84
CA ALA A 65 -7.72 -25.33 -1.33
C ALA A 65 -7.28 -24.19 -2.27
N ALA A 66 -6.04 -24.24 -2.76
CA ALA A 66 -5.53 -23.29 -3.75
C ALA A 66 -6.34 -23.32 -5.05
N SER A 67 -6.77 -24.50 -5.51
CA SER A 67 -7.57 -24.65 -6.72
C SER A 67 -8.98 -24.06 -6.56
N ILE A 68 -9.55 -24.08 -5.37
CA ILE A 68 -10.82 -23.41 -5.07
C ILE A 68 -10.66 -21.89 -5.24
N VAL A 69 -9.60 -21.33 -4.66
CA VAL A 69 -9.27 -19.90 -4.79
C VAL A 69 -9.04 -19.50 -6.26
N CYS A 70 -8.27 -20.28 -7.00
CA CYS A 70 -8.07 -20.02 -8.43
C CYS A 70 -9.41 -20.00 -9.20
N LYS A 71 -10.29 -20.97 -8.93
CA LYS A 71 -11.61 -21.05 -9.57
C LYS A 71 -12.51 -19.87 -9.20
N SER A 72 -12.52 -19.44 -7.93
CA SER A 72 -13.33 -18.29 -7.51
C SER A 72 -12.87 -16.98 -8.15
N LEU A 73 -11.58 -16.89 -8.51
CA LEU A 73 -10.99 -15.74 -9.21
C LEU A 73 -11.08 -15.86 -10.74
N GLY A 74 -11.74 -16.89 -11.28
CA GLY A 74 -11.94 -17.08 -12.72
C GLY A 74 -10.80 -17.84 -13.43
N PHE A 75 -9.82 -18.37 -12.70
CA PHE A 75 -8.78 -19.24 -13.25
C PHE A 75 -9.22 -20.71 -13.26
N ALA A 76 -8.62 -21.54 -14.11
CA ALA A 76 -9.03 -22.94 -14.26
C ALA A 76 -8.73 -23.81 -13.02
N ARG A 77 -7.49 -23.76 -12.52
CA ARG A 77 -7.01 -24.49 -11.34
C ARG A 77 -5.69 -23.92 -10.82
N ALA A 78 -5.32 -24.27 -9.60
CA ALA A 78 -3.98 -23.97 -9.10
C ALA A 78 -2.94 -24.88 -9.73
N LEU A 79 -1.76 -24.31 -10.00
CA LEU A 79 -0.56 -25.05 -10.40
C LEU A 79 0.32 -25.40 -9.20
N MET A 80 0.28 -24.58 -8.15
CA MET A 80 1.09 -24.71 -6.95
C MET A 80 0.31 -24.13 -5.76
N ALA A 81 0.51 -24.69 -4.57
CA ALA A 81 0.11 -24.11 -3.30
C ALA A 81 1.37 -23.69 -2.55
N SER A 82 1.68 -22.39 -2.56
CA SER A 82 2.85 -21.85 -1.86
C SER A 82 2.61 -21.72 -0.36
N THR A 83 3.65 -21.93 0.43
CA THR A 83 3.66 -21.79 1.91
C THR A 83 4.71 -20.75 2.34
N GLN A 84 4.80 -20.46 3.64
CA GLN A 84 5.85 -19.63 4.25
C GLN A 84 5.97 -18.21 3.66
N SER A 85 4.83 -17.60 3.33
CA SER A 85 4.78 -16.24 2.77
C SER A 85 5.69 -16.05 1.54
N HIS A 86 5.75 -17.04 0.63
CA HIS A 86 6.58 -17.03 -0.58
C HIS A 86 6.49 -15.73 -1.42
N PHE A 87 5.30 -15.10 -1.44
CA PHE A 87 5.05 -13.85 -2.18
C PHE A 87 5.18 -12.60 -1.31
N GLY A 88 5.76 -12.74 -0.11
CA GLY A 88 5.84 -11.68 0.89
C GLY A 88 4.58 -11.57 1.78
N GLY A 89 4.66 -10.68 2.77
CA GLY A 89 3.54 -10.21 3.56
C GLY A 89 3.73 -10.17 5.09
N ASP A 90 3.17 -9.12 5.70
CA ASP A 90 2.95 -8.93 7.14
C ASP A 90 2.20 -10.07 7.85
N PHE A 91 2.63 -10.41 9.06
CA PHE A 91 2.02 -11.38 9.95
C PHE A 91 0.98 -10.78 10.92
N THR A 92 0.91 -9.45 11.05
CA THR A 92 0.42 -8.84 12.29
C THR A 92 -1.06 -8.48 12.35
N ASP A 93 -1.85 -8.62 11.28
CA ASP A 93 -3.30 -8.42 11.40
C ASP A 93 -4.11 -9.51 10.69
N TYR A 94 -4.68 -10.40 11.51
CA TYR A 94 -5.67 -11.42 11.17
C TYR A 94 -5.22 -12.50 10.16
N ALA A 95 -4.71 -13.61 10.70
CA ALA A 95 -4.64 -14.88 9.97
C ALA A 95 -5.98 -15.63 10.11
N ILE A 96 -6.68 -15.83 8.99
CA ILE A 96 -7.86 -16.67 8.92
C ILE A 96 -7.36 -18.13 8.79
N PRO A 97 -7.79 -19.05 9.68
CA PRO A 97 -7.45 -20.46 9.57
C PRO A 97 -7.90 -21.03 8.22
N ALA A 98 -7.07 -21.86 7.58
CA ALA A 98 -7.43 -22.49 6.30
C ALA A 98 -8.56 -23.54 6.44
N GLU A 99 -8.81 -24.03 7.66
CA GLU A 99 -9.91 -24.93 7.99
C GLU A 99 -10.83 -24.33 9.06
N PRO A 100 -12.17 -24.53 8.99
CA PRO A 100 -13.03 -24.23 10.11
C PRO A 100 -12.63 -25.12 11.29
N GLU A 101 -12.46 -24.56 12.48
CA GLU A 101 -12.22 -25.33 13.70
C GLU A 101 -13.18 -26.52 13.75
N ARG A 102 -12.64 -27.75 13.62
CA ARG A 102 -13.36 -28.93 14.07
C ARG A 102 -13.52 -28.79 15.57
N THR A 103 -14.69 -28.34 15.99
CA THR A 103 -15.14 -28.52 17.37
C THR A 103 -15.01 -30.00 17.71
N LYS A 104 -14.01 -30.33 18.53
CA LYS A 104 -13.93 -31.62 19.18
C LYS A 104 -15.21 -31.77 20.01
N PRO A 105 -15.93 -32.90 19.95
CA PRO A 105 -17.11 -33.07 20.77
C PRO A 105 -16.64 -33.27 22.21
N ASN A 106 -16.63 -32.20 23.01
CA ASN A 106 -16.50 -32.34 24.44
C ASN A 106 -17.81 -32.89 24.98
N SER A 107 -17.83 -34.19 25.21
CA SER A 107 -18.65 -34.81 26.22
C SER A 107 -18.27 -34.24 27.58
N ASP A 108 -19.10 -33.35 28.12
CA ASP A 108 -19.46 -33.42 29.53
C ASP A 108 -20.76 -32.63 29.78
N LEU A 109 -21.78 -33.40 30.14
CA LEU A 109 -23.02 -32.95 30.75
C LEU A 109 -22.75 -32.58 32.21
N SER A 110 -23.22 -31.42 32.64
CA SER A 110 -24.33 -31.34 33.62
C SER A 110 -24.76 -29.90 33.91
N PRO A 111 -26.01 -29.68 34.40
CA PRO A 111 -26.78 -28.46 34.19
C PRO A 111 -26.90 -27.57 35.44
N SER A 112 -27.15 -26.27 35.28
CA SER A 112 -27.87 -25.49 36.30
C SER A 112 -28.53 -24.22 35.74
N SER A 113 -29.86 -24.24 35.81
CA SER A 113 -30.83 -23.20 36.17
C SER A 113 -30.54 -21.70 35.94
N THR A 114 -31.44 -21.11 35.13
CA THR A 114 -31.88 -19.70 35.04
C THR A 114 -32.41 -19.12 36.39
N PRO A 115 -32.82 -17.84 36.54
CA PRO A 115 -33.15 -16.82 35.51
C PRO A 115 -32.68 -15.36 35.75
N GLY A 116 -32.58 -14.59 34.65
CA GLY A 116 -32.43 -13.13 34.69
C GLY A 116 -33.76 -12.36 34.81
N PRO A 117 -33.73 -11.04 35.04
CA PRO A 117 -34.89 -10.18 34.88
C PRO A 117 -34.89 -9.40 33.56
N LYS A 118 -36.10 -9.24 33.04
CA LYS A 118 -36.50 -8.57 31.80
C LYS A 118 -36.40 -7.04 31.96
N GLY A 119 -35.88 -6.36 30.95
CA GLY A 119 -35.98 -4.91 30.77
C GLY A 119 -36.52 -4.60 29.37
N GLN A 120 -37.73 -4.03 29.33
CA GLN A 120 -38.47 -3.64 28.13
C GLN A 120 -37.84 -2.42 27.46
N VAL A 121 -37.62 -2.47 26.14
CA VAL A 121 -37.38 -1.29 25.31
C VAL A 121 -38.72 -0.84 24.74
N LYS A 122 -39.08 0.42 25.00
CA LYS A 122 -40.25 1.09 24.42
C LYS A 122 -39.89 1.61 23.03
N ASP A 123 -40.75 1.32 22.08
CA ASP A 123 -40.85 2.00 20.79
C ASP A 123 -41.13 3.50 20.99
N SER A 124 -40.40 4.33 20.26
CA SER A 124 -40.82 5.69 19.93
C SER A 124 -40.61 5.89 18.44
N GLN A 125 -41.72 5.83 17.71
CA GLN A 125 -41.84 6.34 16.36
C GLN A 125 -41.56 7.85 16.35
N ASN A 126 -40.77 8.32 15.39
CA ASN A 126 -40.97 9.63 14.82
C ASN A 126 -40.55 9.63 13.35
N ASN A 127 -41.55 9.83 12.49
CA ASN A 127 -41.40 10.13 11.08
C ASN A 127 -41.10 11.62 10.92
N ASN A 128 -40.08 11.97 10.14
CA ASN A 128 -40.16 12.96 9.05
C ASN A 128 -38.84 13.00 8.26
N SER A 129 -38.94 12.65 6.98
CA SER A 129 -37.93 12.71 5.91
C SER A 129 -37.64 14.19 5.52
N PRO A 130 -36.55 14.52 4.79
CA PRO A 130 -36.44 14.11 3.39
C PRO A 130 -35.03 13.66 2.95
N ASN A 131 -34.98 12.47 2.38
CA ASN A 131 -34.18 12.08 1.20
C ASN A 131 -32.87 12.85 0.97
N ASP A 132 -31.78 12.38 1.59
CA ASP A 132 -30.45 12.52 1.00
C ASP A 132 -30.35 11.50 -0.15
N GLU A 133 -30.85 11.89 -1.32
CA GLU A 133 -30.44 11.23 -2.57
C GLU A 133 -28.93 11.43 -2.72
N VAL A 134 -28.17 10.40 -2.36
CA VAL A 134 -26.79 10.22 -2.80
C VAL A 134 -26.85 10.12 -4.31
N ILE A 135 -26.70 11.25 -5.01
CA ILE A 135 -26.47 11.27 -6.46
C ILE A 135 -25.15 10.51 -6.65
N PRO A 136 -25.16 9.30 -7.26
CA PRO A 136 -23.92 8.62 -7.56
C PRO A 136 -23.17 9.53 -8.53
N LYS A 137 -21.97 10.00 -8.16
CA LYS A 137 -21.06 10.58 -9.15
C LYS A 137 -20.94 9.52 -10.24
N GLN A 138 -21.40 9.85 -11.46
CA GLN A 138 -21.29 8.94 -12.59
C GLN A 138 -19.83 8.51 -12.69
N GLU A 139 -19.55 7.25 -12.37
CA GLU A 139 -18.25 6.68 -12.61
C GLU A 139 -17.99 6.77 -14.11
N LYS A 140 -16.89 7.42 -14.47
CA LYS A 140 -16.40 7.39 -15.84
C LYS A 140 -16.12 5.92 -16.16
N VAL A 141 -16.95 5.32 -17.01
CA VAL A 141 -16.81 3.92 -17.41
C VAL A 141 -15.42 3.73 -18.00
N ARG A 142 -14.60 2.88 -17.35
CA ARG A 142 -13.26 2.51 -17.83
C ARG A 142 -13.39 1.83 -19.19
N ARG A 143 -12.76 2.37 -20.22
CA ARG A 143 -12.71 1.76 -21.56
C ARG A 143 -11.48 0.88 -21.64
N LYS A 144 -11.73 -0.42 -21.52
CA LYS A 144 -10.73 -1.50 -21.52
C LYS A 144 -10.64 -2.12 -22.91
N PHE A 145 -9.49 -2.71 -23.25
CA PHE A 145 -9.41 -3.53 -24.46
C PHE A 145 -10.13 -4.86 -24.24
N PRO A 146 -10.89 -5.36 -25.23
CA PRO A 146 -11.67 -6.59 -25.07
C PRO A 146 -10.79 -7.85 -25.05
N ASN A 147 -9.61 -7.81 -25.69
CA ASN A 147 -8.66 -8.90 -25.72
C ASN A 147 -7.33 -8.46 -25.11
N VAL A 148 -6.68 -9.39 -24.41
CA VAL A 148 -5.31 -9.19 -23.92
C VAL A 148 -4.36 -9.20 -25.11
N TYR A 149 -3.59 -8.14 -25.29
CA TYR A 149 -2.56 -8.04 -26.32
C TYR A 149 -1.17 -8.41 -25.78
N PRO A 150 -0.24 -8.92 -26.61
CA PRO A 150 1.15 -9.14 -26.20
C PRO A 150 1.88 -7.83 -25.85
N VAL A 151 2.80 -7.92 -24.88
CA VAL A 151 3.70 -6.84 -24.45
C VAL A 151 5.13 -7.34 -24.49
N ARG A 152 6.07 -6.51 -24.98
CA ARG A 152 7.51 -6.77 -24.90
C ARG A 152 8.30 -5.50 -24.60
N LEU A 153 9.54 -5.68 -24.14
CA LEU A 153 10.49 -4.59 -23.97
C LEU A 153 11.50 -4.58 -25.11
N ALA A 154 11.74 -3.40 -25.68
CA ALA A 154 12.69 -3.20 -26.77
C ALA A 154 13.81 -2.22 -26.38
N ASN A 155 14.97 -2.35 -27.03
CA ASN A 155 16.13 -1.46 -26.92
C ASN A 155 16.78 -1.33 -25.53
N GLY A 156 16.41 -2.19 -24.57
CA GLY A 156 17.12 -2.32 -23.31
C GLY A 156 18.50 -2.96 -23.45
N ARG A 157 19.41 -2.69 -22.50
CA ARG A 157 20.70 -3.41 -22.43
C ARG A 157 20.52 -4.80 -21.84
N THR A 158 19.45 -5.00 -21.08
CA THR A 158 19.04 -6.29 -20.52
C THR A 158 17.60 -6.60 -20.92
N PRO A 159 17.15 -7.87 -20.84
CA PRO A 159 15.77 -8.25 -21.14
C PRO A 159 14.72 -7.61 -20.22
N ASN A 160 15.14 -7.07 -19.07
CA ASN A 160 14.24 -6.56 -18.04
C ASN A 160 14.04 -5.04 -18.14
N GLU A 161 14.55 -4.38 -19.17
CA GLU A 161 14.38 -2.94 -19.35
C GLU A 161 14.12 -2.60 -20.81
N GLY A 162 13.47 -1.47 -21.06
CA GLY A 162 13.31 -0.97 -22.43
C GLY A 162 12.07 -0.13 -22.65
N ILE A 163 11.87 0.20 -23.93
CA ILE A 163 10.64 0.79 -24.46
C ILE A 163 9.53 -0.26 -24.40
N VAL A 164 8.35 0.13 -23.92
CA VAL A 164 7.19 -0.76 -23.86
C VAL A 164 6.53 -0.80 -25.25
N GLU A 165 6.60 -1.96 -25.89
CA GLU A 165 5.92 -2.23 -27.16
C GLU A 165 4.71 -3.14 -26.94
N VAL A 166 3.63 -2.88 -27.66
CA VAL A 166 2.38 -3.65 -27.62
C VAL A 166 2.00 -4.10 -29.02
N GLU A 167 1.41 -5.29 -29.13
CA GLU A 167 0.95 -5.83 -30.41
C GLU A 167 -0.57 -5.68 -30.53
N ILE A 168 -1.01 -4.72 -31.34
CA ILE A 168 -2.43 -4.45 -31.62
C ILE A 168 -2.67 -4.73 -33.11
N ASP A 169 -3.71 -5.53 -33.42
CA ASP A 169 -4.07 -5.93 -34.77
C ASP A 169 -2.91 -6.56 -35.58
N GLY A 170 -2.04 -7.32 -34.90
CA GLY A 170 -0.90 -8.02 -35.49
C GLY A 170 0.29 -7.13 -35.87
N LYS A 171 0.34 -5.90 -35.34
CA LYS A 171 1.47 -4.97 -35.52
C LYS A 171 1.99 -4.49 -34.18
N TRP A 172 3.31 -4.44 -34.06
CA TRP A 172 3.99 -3.85 -32.92
C TRP A 172 3.98 -2.33 -33.02
N GLY A 173 3.67 -1.69 -31.90
CA GLY A 173 3.67 -0.24 -31.74
C GLY A 173 4.13 0.16 -30.34
N ILE A 174 4.48 1.43 -30.18
CA ILE A 174 4.86 2.00 -28.88
C ILE A 174 3.69 2.73 -28.22
N ILE A 175 3.80 2.95 -26.91
CA ILE A 175 2.81 3.69 -26.13
C ILE A 175 3.31 5.13 -25.92
N CYS A 176 2.42 6.11 -26.11
CA CYS A 176 2.68 7.49 -25.72
C CYS A 176 2.97 7.57 -24.21
N GLY A 177 4.06 8.25 -23.84
CA GLY A 177 4.50 8.35 -22.46
C GLY A 177 3.76 9.39 -21.60
N ASP A 178 2.76 10.09 -22.13
CA ASP A 178 1.98 11.06 -21.35
C ASP A 178 1.31 10.37 -20.16
N ASP A 179 1.52 10.95 -18.97
CA ASP A 179 1.05 10.44 -17.67
C ASP A 179 1.48 9.00 -17.35
N TRP A 180 2.48 8.45 -18.06
CA TRP A 180 2.98 7.10 -17.83
C TRP A 180 3.64 7.01 -16.46
N SER A 181 3.01 6.26 -15.57
CA SER A 181 3.42 6.11 -14.19
C SER A 181 3.91 4.69 -13.92
N LEU A 182 4.29 4.46 -12.67
CA LEU A 182 4.66 3.14 -12.22
C LEU A 182 3.49 2.16 -12.21
N MET A 183 2.24 2.62 -12.08
CA MET A 183 1.07 1.74 -12.13
C MET A 183 0.97 1.06 -13.49
N GLU A 184 1.12 1.83 -14.58
CA GLU A 184 1.17 1.28 -15.93
C GLU A 184 2.42 0.41 -16.12
N GLY A 185 3.57 0.83 -15.60
CA GLY A 185 4.78 0.03 -15.57
C GLY A 185 4.58 -1.34 -14.93
N MET A 186 3.89 -1.42 -13.79
CA MET A 186 3.61 -2.67 -13.08
C MET A 186 2.78 -3.62 -13.93
N ALA A 187 1.71 -3.11 -14.55
CA ALA A 187 0.90 -3.88 -15.47
C ALA A 187 1.70 -4.36 -16.68
N ALA A 188 2.57 -3.52 -17.24
CA ALA A 188 3.46 -3.87 -18.35
C ALA A 188 4.45 -4.99 -17.98
N CYS A 189 5.16 -4.87 -16.86
CA CYS A 189 6.13 -5.87 -16.39
C CYS A 189 5.46 -7.21 -16.07
N LYS A 190 4.30 -7.19 -15.42
CA LYS A 190 3.53 -8.41 -15.13
C LYS A 190 3.06 -9.09 -16.41
N GLN A 191 2.51 -8.32 -17.35
CA GLN A 191 2.02 -8.85 -18.63
C GLN A 191 3.14 -9.38 -19.53
N ALA A 192 4.33 -8.76 -19.49
CA ALA A 192 5.53 -9.25 -20.17
C ALA A 192 6.18 -10.46 -19.47
N GLY A 193 5.71 -10.85 -18.28
CA GLY A 193 6.29 -11.95 -17.50
C GLY A 193 7.64 -11.62 -16.85
N LEU A 194 7.92 -10.34 -16.64
CA LEU A 194 9.19 -9.82 -16.11
C LEU A 194 9.12 -9.42 -14.63
N GLY A 195 8.01 -9.72 -13.95
CA GLY A 195 7.80 -9.44 -12.54
C GLY A 195 7.18 -8.07 -12.29
N TYR A 196 7.80 -7.28 -11.41
CA TYR A 196 7.33 -5.97 -10.98
C TYR A 196 8.02 -4.85 -11.76
N ALA A 197 7.38 -3.69 -11.86
CA ALA A 197 8.11 -2.50 -12.27
C ALA A 197 8.93 -1.94 -11.12
N LYS A 198 10.23 -1.82 -11.37
CA LYS A 198 11.13 -1.04 -10.52
C LYS A 198 10.98 0.44 -10.87
N GLN A 199 11.05 0.80 -12.14
CA GLN A 199 10.96 2.19 -12.59
C GLN A 199 10.12 2.28 -13.86
N ALA A 200 9.41 3.38 -14.03
CA ALA A 200 8.66 3.72 -15.24
C ALA A 200 9.09 5.12 -15.72
N PHE A 201 9.19 5.32 -17.02
CA PHE A 201 9.59 6.59 -17.62
C PHE A 201 8.59 7.01 -18.68
N ASP A 202 8.22 8.28 -18.64
CA ASP A 202 7.37 8.98 -19.59
C ASP A 202 8.12 9.41 -20.87
N VAL A 203 9.44 9.23 -20.87
CA VAL A 203 10.34 9.44 -22.00
C VAL A 203 11.28 8.25 -22.14
N SER A 204 11.73 7.96 -23.36
CA SER A 204 12.66 6.85 -23.59
C SER A 204 14.09 7.21 -23.17
N LEU A 205 14.65 6.43 -22.26
CA LEU A 205 16.09 6.41 -21.96
C LEU A 205 16.85 5.39 -22.82
N PHE A 206 16.13 4.64 -23.66
CA PHE A 206 16.62 3.49 -24.41
C PHE A 206 16.77 3.79 -25.90
N GLY A 207 16.87 5.09 -26.25
CA GLY A 207 16.93 5.56 -27.62
C GLY A 207 15.57 5.66 -28.29
N ASN A 208 15.57 5.78 -29.63
CA ASN A 208 14.36 5.86 -30.42
C ASN A 208 13.82 4.46 -30.75
N SER A 209 12.53 4.36 -31.04
CA SER A 209 11.92 3.18 -31.66
C SER A 209 11.53 3.51 -33.10
N ASP A 210 11.63 2.52 -33.98
CA ASP A 210 11.16 2.61 -35.38
C ASP A 210 9.64 2.37 -35.50
N ASN A 211 8.98 1.99 -34.40
CA ASN A 211 7.55 1.72 -34.36
C ASN A 211 6.75 3.00 -34.07
N ASP A 212 5.58 3.10 -34.69
CA ASP A 212 4.64 4.21 -34.47
C ASP A 212 3.95 4.11 -33.09
N LYS A 213 3.48 5.26 -32.57
CA LYS A 213 2.63 5.30 -31.38
C LYS A 213 1.25 4.75 -31.71
N VAL A 214 0.86 3.66 -31.06
CA VAL A 214 -0.43 2.96 -31.27
C VAL A 214 -1.38 3.08 -30.09
N LEU A 215 -0.89 3.56 -28.95
CA LEU A 215 -1.66 3.66 -27.72
C LEU A 215 -1.32 4.95 -26.96
N SER A 216 -2.31 5.57 -26.31
CA SER A 216 -2.14 6.76 -25.50
C SER A 216 -3.20 6.86 -24.41
N GLY A 217 -2.90 7.65 -23.36
CA GLY A 217 -3.81 7.84 -22.23
C GLY A 217 -4.09 6.54 -21.48
N VAL A 218 -3.06 5.71 -21.29
CA VAL A 218 -3.16 4.48 -20.49
C VAL A 218 -3.16 4.87 -19.03
N GLN A 219 -4.22 4.50 -18.30
CA GLN A 219 -4.38 4.82 -16.88
C GLN A 219 -4.83 3.56 -16.14
N CYS A 220 -3.90 2.98 -15.38
CA CYS A 220 -4.08 1.78 -14.60
C CYS A 220 -4.40 2.11 -13.14
N GLU A 221 -5.19 1.25 -12.50
CA GLU A 221 -5.37 1.19 -11.05
C GLU A 221 -4.41 0.16 -10.43
N TRP A 222 -4.28 0.21 -9.09
CA TRP A 222 -3.39 -0.67 -8.32
C TRP A 222 -3.66 -2.18 -8.52
N ASN A 223 -4.87 -2.54 -8.95
CA ASN A 223 -5.33 -3.92 -9.14
C ASN A 223 -5.36 -4.38 -10.61
N ASP A 224 -5.05 -3.51 -11.58
CA ASP A 224 -4.98 -3.92 -12.98
C ASP A 224 -3.73 -4.81 -13.17
N GLU A 225 -3.93 -6.03 -13.68
CA GLU A 225 -2.84 -7.01 -13.85
C GLU A 225 -2.20 -6.95 -15.23
N THR A 226 -2.91 -6.36 -16.19
CA THR A 226 -2.49 -6.21 -17.59
C THR A 226 -2.82 -4.82 -18.09
N LEU A 227 -2.03 -4.29 -19.03
CA LEU A 227 -2.30 -3.01 -19.67
C LEU A 227 -3.68 -2.99 -20.33
N SER A 228 -4.15 -4.11 -20.88
CA SER A 228 -5.49 -4.22 -21.49
C SER A 228 -6.64 -3.92 -20.53
N GLU A 229 -6.45 -4.14 -19.23
CA GLU A 229 -7.45 -3.88 -18.19
C GLU A 229 -7.53 -2.41 -17.76
N CYS A 230 -6.52 -1.62 -18.12
CA CYS A 230 -6.45 -0.21 -17.77
C CYS A 230 -7.45 0.63 -18.60
N HIS A 231 -7.67 1.87 -18.19
CA HIS A 231 -8.39 2.82 -19.04
C HIS A 231 -7.50 3.26 -20.20
N HIS A 232 -8.08 3.40 -21.40
CA HIS A 232 -7.34 3.81 -22.60
C HIS A 232 -7.99 5.02 -23.27
N GLY A 233 -7.26 6.14 -23.26
CA GLY A 233 -7.67 7.38 -23.92
C GLY A 233 -7.77 7.24 -25.45
N SER A 234 -6.88 6.46 -26.08
CA SER A 234 -6.83 6.31 -27.55
C SER A 234 -8.09 5.71 -28.18
N LEU A 235 -8.95 5.05 -27.39
CA LEU A 235 -10.25 4.58 -27.82
C LEU A 235 -11.25 5.73 -28.08
N GLU A 236 -10.92 6.97 -27.67
CA GLU A 236 -11.68 8.21 -27.92
C GLU A 236 -10.89 9.10 -28.89
N GLY A 237 -10.97 8.85 -30.19
CA GLY A 237 -10.43 9.76 -31.20
C GLY A 237 -8.98 9.51 -31.63
N GLY A 238 -8.43 8.34 -31.32
CA GLY A 238 -7.11 7.90 -31.80
C GLY A 238 -5.97 8.28 -30.86
N VAL A 239 -4.74 8.03 -31.30
CA VAL A 239 -3.55 8.24 -30.48
C VAL A 239 -3.23 9.74 -30.42
N SER A 240 -3.18 10.29 -29.21
CA SER A 240 -2.81 11.67 -28.93
C SER A 240 -1.62 11.69 -27.98
N CYS A 241 -0.59 12.49 -28.31
CA CYS A 241 0.63 12.58 -27.53
C CYS A 241 1.18 14.00 -27.53
N SER A 242 1.57 14.51 -26.36
CA SER A 242 2.01 15.89 -26.16
C SER A 242 3.27 16.23 -26.95
N SER A 243 4.18 15.27 -27.12
CA SER A 243 5.36 15.41 -27.96
C SER A 243 5.82 14.08 -28.57
N PRO A 244 6.64 14.10 -29.64
CA PRO A 244 7.26 12.90 -30.18
C PRO A 244 8.18 12.17 -29.18
N GLU A 245 8.85 12.91 -28.29
CA GLU A 245 9.80 12.38 -27.30
C GLU A 245 9.14 11.58 -26.17
N LYS A 246 7.83 11.78 -25.95
CA LYS A 246 7.06 11.06 -24.93
C LYS A 246 6.80 9.62 -25.34
N ILE A 247 7.57 8.71 -24.76
CA ILE A 247 7.59 7.28 -25.05
C ILE A 247 7.64 6.51 -23.74
N ALA A 248 6.63 5.67 -23.50
CA ALA A 248 6.56 4.83 -22.32
C ALA A 248 7.71 3.82 -22.28
N SER A 249 8.45 3.82 -21.18
CA SER A 249 9.54 2.86 -20.93
C SER A 249 9.48 2.35 -19.50
N VAL A 250 10.08 1.19 -19.25
CA VAL A 250 10.05 0.54 -17.94
C VAL A 250 11.34 -0.22 -17.65
N ILE A 251 11.68 -0.33 -16.38
CA ILE A 251 12.67 -1.26 -15.83
C ILE A 251 11.93 -2.19 -14.88
N CYS A 252 11.97 -3.48 -15.17
CA CYS A 252 11.35 -4.54 -14.40
C CYS A 252 12.35 -5.21 -13.44
N THR A 253 11.82 -5.82 -12.39
CA THR A 253 12.57 -6.58 -11.39
C THR A 253 11.74 -7.77 -10.93
N ASP A 254 12.39 -8.86 -10.57
CA ASP A 254 11.72 -10.05 -10.05
C ASP A 254 11.45 -9.96 -8.54
N ALA A 255 11.98 -8.96 -7.84
CA ALA A 255 11.79 -8.79 -6.41
C ALA A 255 11.69 -7.31 -6.01
N LEU A 256 10.86 -7.02 -5.00
CA LEU A 256 10.66 -5.68 -4.42
C LEU A 256 10.53 -5.75 -2.89
N PRO A 257 10.96 -4.71 -2.16
CA PRO A 257 10.60 -4.54 -0.75
C PRO A 257 9.11 -4.21 -0.61
N ASP A 258 8.53 -4.53 0.54
CA ASP A 258 7.15 -4.20 0.91
C ASP A 258 7.17 -3.66 2.34
N LEU A 259 7.21 -2.33 2.47
CA LEU A 259 7.32 -1.65 3.76
C LEU A 259 5.94 -1.40 4.36
N VAL A 260 5.72 -1.95 5.56
CA VAL A 260 4.47 -1.85 6.29
C VAL A 260 4.73 -1.33 7.71
N PRO A 261 4.29 -0.10 8.06
CA PRO A 261 4.32 0.42 9.41
C PRO A 261 3.25 -0.25 10.30
N ASN A 262 3.58 -0.43 11.57
CA ASN A 262 2.68 -0.99 12.56
C ASN A 262 1.67 0.05 13.08
N ALA A 263 0.43 -0.05 12.59
CA ALA A 263 -0.71 0.78 12.98
C ALA A 263 -0.98 0.79 14.49
N THR A 264 -0.97 -0.40 15.10
CA THR A 264 -1.27 -0.58 16.52
C THR A 264 -0.23 0.12 17.38
N LEU A 265 1.05 0.04 17.01
CA LEU A 265 2.12 0.73 17.72
C LEU A 265 1.96 2.25 17.68
N VAL A 266 1.61 2.81 16.51
CA VAL A 266 1.33 4.25 16.39
C VAL A 266 0.22 4.65 17.36
N GLN A 267 -0.88 3.90 17.36
CA GLN A 267 -2.02 4.18 18.24
C GLN A 267 -1.68 4.06 19.73
N GLU A 268 -1.01 2.99 20.15
CA GLU A 268 -0.71 2.70 21.56
C GLU A 268 0.36 3.60 22.16
N SER A 269 1.29 4.09 21.34
CA SER A 269 2.39 4.95 21.79
C SER A 269 2.16 6.44 21.56
N SER A 270 0.96 6.83 21.08
CA SER A 270 0.63 8.22 20.79
C SER A 270 0.40 9.05 22.06
N TYR A 271 1.06 10.21 22.17
CA TYR A 271 0.80 11.18 23.26
C TYR A 271 1.12 12.62 22.86
N LEU A 272 0.58 13.57 23.61
CA LEU A 272 0.86 15.00 23.45
C LEU A 272 1.98 15.45 24.38
N GLN A 273 2.91 16.24 23.84
CA GLN A 273 3.96 16.87 24.63
C GLN A 273 4.10 18.35 24.27
N ASP A 274 4.01 19.22 25.26
CA ASP A 274 4.34 20.63 25.10
C ASP A 274 5.81 20.86 25.49
N LEU A 275 6.65 21.38 24.59
CA LEU A 275 8.07 21.66 24.84
C LEU A 275 8.47 23.08 24.42
N PRO A 276 9.33 23.78 25.19
CA PRO A 276 10.00 24.99 24.73
C PRO A 276 10.83 24.73 23.46
N MET A 277 10.86 25.70 22.54
CA MET A 277 11.62 25.63 21.29
C MET A 277 13.13 25.43 21.51
N TYR A 278 13.65 25.82 22.68
CA TYR A 278 15.01 25.50 23.11
C TYR A 278 15.36 24.00 22.98
N TYR A 279 14.42 23.10 23.27
CA TYR A 279 14.67 21.65 23.27
C TYR A 279 14.56 20.99 21.89
N ILE A 280 14.07 21.70 20.87
CA ILE A 280 13.81 21.13 19.54
C ILE A 280 14.63 21.84 18.46
N GLN A 281 15.72 22.52 18.82
CA GLN A 281 16.54 23.27 17.87
C GLN A 281 17.06 22.36 16.74
N CYS A 282 17.57 21.17 17.08
CA CYS A 282 18.03 20.18 16.12
C CYS A 282 16.92 19.75 15.16
N ALA A 283 15.76 19.37 15.70
CA ALA A 283 14.61 19.02 14.88
C ALA A 283 14.13 20.19 13.98
N MET A 284 14.29 21.44 14.40
CA MET A 284 14.00 22.60 13.55
C MET A 284 15.01 22.79 12.42
N GLU A 285 16.29 22.41 12.60
CA GLU A 285 17.29 22.42 11.53
C GLU A 285 16.95 21.39 10.44
N GLU A 286 16.26 20.31 10.81
CA GLU A 286 15.72 19.27 9.90
C GLU A 286 14.30 19.56 9.39
N ASN A 287 13.79 20.77 9.62
CA ASN A 287 12.46 21.23 9.24
C ASN A 287 11.28 20.50 9.92
N CYS A 288 11.47 19.80 11.03
CA CYS A 288 10.45 18.97 11.68
C CYS A 288 9.44 19.75 12.56
N ALA A 289 9.36 21.08 12.43
CA ALA A 289 8.42 21.91 13.18
C ALA A 289 7.43 22.59 12.23
N ALA A 290 6.28 23.02 12.73
CA ALA A 290 5.30 23.70 11.89
C ALA A 290 5.82 25.08 11.45
N LYS A 291 5.28 25.60 10.34
CA LYS A 291 5.71 26.87 9.73
C LYS A 291 5.77 28.04 10.72
N SER A 292 4.82 28.11 11.67
CA SER A 292 4.79 29.16 12.68
C SER A 292 6.01 29.16 13.60
N ALA A 293 6.64 28.01 13.85
CA ALA A 293 7.86 27.91 14.65
C ALA A 293 9.02 28.69 14.02
N PHE A 294 9.16 28.62 12.70
CA PHE A 294 10.19 29.36 11.97
C PHE A 294 9.93 30.86 11.96
N THR A 295 8.66 31.27 11.79
CA THR A 295 8.26 32.67 11.93
C THR A 295 8.56 33.21 13.33
N ILE A 296 8.30 32.42 14.38
CA ILE A 296 8.61 32.80 15.76
C ILE A 296 10.12 32.98 15.95
N ARG A 297 10.94 32.04 15.45
CA ARG A 297 12.41 32.09 15.52
C ARG A 297 13.00 33.36 14.91
N GLU A 298 12.43 33.82 13.80
CA GLU A 298 12.88 35.01 13.08
C GLU A 298 12.37 36.32 13.69
N THR A 299 11.20 36.28 14.35
CA THR A 299 10.50 37.48 14.80
C THR A 299 10.83 37.86 16.25
N TYR A 300 11.00 36.88 17.14
CA TYR A 300 11.08 37.11 18.59
C TYR A 300 12.47 36.79 19.14
N PRO A 301 13.10 37.68 19.93
CA PRO A 301 14.41 37.41 20.54
C PRO A 301 14.35 36.30 21.60
N ASP A 302 13.20 36.10 22.23
CA ASP A 302 12.91 35.06 23.22
C ASP A 302 12.28 33.80 22.61
N TRP A 303 12.42 33.59 21.28
CA TRP A 303 11.84 32.45 20.56
C TRP A 303 12.07 31.10 21.24
N HIS A 304 13.24 30.89 21.86
CA HIS A 304 13.62 29.66 22.55
C HIS A 304 12.71 29.31 23.74
N LEU A 305 12.00 30.29 24.32
CA LEU A 305 11.05 30.09 25.41
C LEU A 305 9.62 29.78 24.91
N HIS A 306 9.31 30.08 23.66
CA HIS A 306 8.01 29.74 23.08
C HIS A 306 7.83 28.23 23.05
N ARG A 307 6.60 27.76 23.25
CA ARG A 307 6.29 26.34 23.35
C ARG A 307 5.67 25.83 22.07
N ARG A 308 5.99 24.58 21.72
CA ARG A 308 5.36 23.81 20.65
C ARG A 308 4.60 22.63 21.27
N ARG A 309 3.44 22.31 20.70
CA ARG A 309 2.67 21.12 21.03
C ARG A 309 2.93 20.05 19.98
N LEU A 310 3.52 18.95 20.41
CA LEU A 310 3.95 17.85 19.57
C LEU A 310 3.04 16.63 19.82
N LEU A 311 2.45 16.09 18.77
CA LEU A 311 1.83 14.76 18.78
C LEU A 311 2.92 13.74 18.48
N ARG A 312 3.42 13.06 19.50
CA ARG A 312 4.45 12.02 19.40
C ARG A 312 3.83 10.65 19.29
N PHE A 313 4.54 9.73 18.63
CA PHE A 313 4.14 8.35 18.39
C PHE A 313 5.35 7.53 17.94
N SER A 314 5.34 6.21 18.11
CA SER A 314 6.40 5.34 17.58
C SER A 314 5.96 4.71 16.26
N THR A 315 6.89 4.50 15.35
CA THR A 315 6.67 3.72 14.13
C THR A 315 7.62 2.52 14.11
N SER A 316 7.12 1.38 13.65
CA SER A 316 7.92 0.18 13.39
C SER A 316 7.58 -0.27 11.98
N THR A 317 8.52 -0.09 11.06
CA THR A 317 8.30 -0.32 9.63
C THR A 317 8.99 -1.60 9.21
N TRP A 318 8.19 -2.62 8.96
CA TRP A 318 8.65 -3.95 8.59
C TRP A 318 8.79 -4.10 7.09
N ASN A 319 9.86 -4.75 6.64
CA ASN A 319 9.99 -5.18 5.25
C ASN A 319 9.48 -6.61 5.09
N PHE A 320 8.29 -6.73 4.52
CA PHE A 320 7.66 -8.00 4.20
C PHE A 320 7.79 -8.40 2.73
N GLY A 321 8.59 -7.67 1.96
CA GLY A 321 8.76 -7.92 0.54
C GLY A 321 9.61 -9.14 0.28
N THR A 322 10.01 -9.29 -0.99
CA THR A 322 10.91 -10.35 -1.43
C THR A 322 12.31 -9.81 -1.75
N ALA A 323 12.57 -8.53 -1.49
CA ALA A 323 13.87 -7.89 -1.63
C ALA A 323 14.18 -6.99 -0.42
N GLU A 324 15.47 -6.76 -0.19
CA GLU A 324 15.95 -5.79 0.79
C GLU A 324 15.55 -4.36 0.36
N PHE A 325 15.12 -3.56 1.33
CA PHE A 325 14.95 -2.13 1.12
C PHE A 325 16.31 -1.45 1.21
N ARG A 326 16.64 -0.58 0.25
CA ARG A 326 17.86 0.23 0.24
C ARG A 326 17.58 1.70 -0.05
N PRO A 327 18.39 2.64 0.46
CA PRO A 327 18.32 4.02 0.00
C PRO A 327 18.66 4.12 -1.49
N LYS A 328 18.04 5.08 -2.18
CA LYS A 328 18.34 5.36 -3.60
C LYS A 328 19.64 6.14 -3.78
N ALA A 329 19.93 7.03 -2.84
CA ALA A 329 21.14 7.84 -2.87
C ALA A 329 22.38 6.96 -2.69
N ARG A 330 23.42 7.27 -3.46
CA ARG A 330 24.70 6.57 -3.30
C ARG A 330 25.35 7.00 -1.98
N LYS A 331 26.25 6.17 -1.48
CA LYS A 331 26.86 6.38 -0.15
C LYS A 331 27.61 7.71 -0.04
N GLU A 332 28.12 8.21 -1.16
CA GLU A 332 28.81 9.51 -1.24
C GLU A 332 27.85 10.71 -1.18
N GLU A 333 26.56 10.48 -1.39
CA GLU A 333 25.48 11.49 -1.37
C GLU A 333 24.80 11.55 0.01
N TRP A 334 25.20 10.71 0.96
CA TRP A 334 24.60 10.70 2.30
C TRP A 334 25.07 11.90 3.11
N GLU A 335 24.14 12.52 3.83
CA GLU A 335 24.39 13.74 4.59
C GLU A 335 24.63 13.40 6.07
N TRP A 336 25.73 13.89 6.65
CA TRP A 336 25.98 13.70 8.09
C TRP A 336 25.13 14.67 8.90
N HIS A 337 24.34 14.16 9.85
CA HIS A 337 23.58 15.02 10.75
C HIS A 337 24.26 15.15 12.11
N LEU A 338 24.67 16.38 12.44
CA LEU A 338 25.47 16.64 13.66
C LEU A 338 24.69 16.33 14.93
N CYS A 339 23.38 16.57 14.96
CA CYS A 339 22.56 16.34 16.14
C CYS A 339 22.38 14.85 16.47
N HIS A 340 22.41 13.98 15.46
CA HIS A 340 22.12 12.55 15.62
C HIS A 340 23.35 11.65 15.42
N MET A 341 24.47 12.26 15.02
CA MET A 341 25.79 11.62 14.88
C MET A 341 25.77 10.37 13.98
N HIS A 342 25.00 10.43 12.91
CA HIS A 342 24.99 9.41 11.85
C HIS A 342 24.64 10.04 10.50
N TYR A 343 24.78 9.25 9.44
CA TYR A 343 24.46 9.65 8.07
C TYR A 343 22.99 9.42 7.74
N HIS A 344 22.36 10.39 7.09
CA HIS A 344 21.04 10.29 6.52
C HIS A 344 21.17 9.86 5.06
N SER A 345 20.53 8.75 4.69
CA SER A 345 20.62 8.18 3.34
C SER A 345 19.48 8.60 2.41
N MET A 346 18.48 9.32 2.94
CA MET A 346 17.33 9.89 2.24
C MET A 346 16.83 11.17 2.94
N HIS A 347 16.27 12.12 2.18
CA HIS A 347 15.76 13.36 2.79
C HIS A 347 14.45 13.17 3.56
N VAL A 348 13.57 12.26 3.12
CA VAL A 348 12.30 11.91 3.78
C VAL A 348 12.09 10.41 3.64
N PHE A 349 11.98 9.70 4.75
CA PHE A 349 11.64 8.26 4.76
C PHE A 349 10.15 8.05 4.95
N ALA A 350 9.54 8.81 5.87
CA ALA A 350 8.11 8.79 6.10
C ALA A 350 7.61 10.23 6.27
N SER A 351 6.41 10.49 5.76
CA SER A 351 5.64 11.70 6.08
C SER A 351 4.41 11.33 6.89
N TYR A 352 4.03 12.22 7.79
CA TYR A 352 2.93 12.01 8.71
C TYR A 352 1.96 13.17 8.55
N ASP A 353 0.74 12.89 8.12
CA ASP A 353 -0.24 13.93 7.87
C ASP A 353 -1.37 13.85 8.88
N LEU A 354 -1.82 15.02 9.31
CA LEU A 354 -3.09 15.17 9.99
C LEU A 354 -4.09 15.77 9.01
N VAL A 355 -5.23 15.12 8.82
CA VAL A 355 -6.20 15.44 7.77
C VAL A 355 -7.57 15.69 8.38
N ASP A 356 -8.29 16.71 7.90
CA ASP A 356 -9.65 17.02 8.36
C ASP A 356 -10.74 16.14 7.71
N GLU A 357 -11.99 16.31 8.13
CA GLU A 357 -13.15 15.59 7.58
C GLU A 357 -13.37 15.86 6.07
N HIS A 358 -12.82 16.94 5.53
CA HIS A 358 -12.88 17.30 4.10
C HIS A 358 -11.68 16.77 3.31
N HIS A 359 -10.85 15.92 3.92
CA HIS A 359 -9.62 15.38 3.32
C HIS A 359 -8.54 16.43 3.04
N ASN A 360 -8.59 17.59 3.70
CA ASN A 360 -7.54 18.59 3.63
C ASN A 360 -6.47 18.31 4.68
N ARG A 361 -5.20 18.39 4.28
CA ARG A 361 -4.06 18.31 5.18
C ARG A 361 -4.00 19.58 6.05
N VAL A 362 -4.13 19.41 7.37
CA VAL A 362 -4.12 20.51 8.35
C VAL A 362 -2.79 20.65 9.08
N ALA A 363 -2.05 19.56 9.22
CA ALA A 363 -0.68 19.57 9.73
C ALA A 363 0.13 18.46 9.06
N GLN A 364 1.45 18.65 9.06
CA GLN A 364 2.40 17.70 8.52
C GLN A 364 3.57 17.60 9.47
N GLY A 365 3.98 16.37 9.75
CA GLY A 365 5.30 16.01 10.26
C GLY A 365 6.00 15.15 9.22
N HIS A 366 7.28 14.92 9.43
CA HIS A 366 8.04 13.99 8.64
C HIS A 366 9.18 13.44 9.46
N LYS A 367 9.55 12.21 9.10
CA LYS A 367 10.82 11.64 9.48
C LYS A 367 11.79 11.85 8.33
N ALA A 368 12.68 12.82 8.49
CA ALA A 368 13.93 12.82 7.72
C ALA A 368 14.60 11.44 7.94
N SER A 369 15.26 10.83 6.96
CA SER A 369 15.78 9.48 7.21
C SER A 369 16.92 9.59 8.21
N PHE A 370 16.66 9.25 9.46
CA PHE A 370 17.69 9.23 10.47
C PHE A 370 18.65 8.08 10.10
N CYS A 371 18.19 6.84 10.12
CA CYS A 371 19.06 5.69 9.88
C CYS A 371 18.21 4.51 9.44
N LEU A 372 18.45 3.92 8.27
CA LEU A 372 17.76 2.69 7.89
C LEU A 372 18.57 1.49 8.36
N GLU A 373 18.10 0.80 9.40
CA GLU A 373 18.78 -0.38 9.96
C GLU A 373 17.83 -1.50 10.39
N ASP A 374 18.42 -2.68 10.63
CA ASP A 374 17.68 -3.84 11.13
C ASP A 374 17.58 -3.80 12.67
N VAL A 375 16.63 -3.04 13.20
CA VAL A 375 16.41 -2.91 14.65
C VAL A 375 15.83 -4.18 15.25
N GLN A 376 14.89 -4.82 14.58
CA GLN A 376 14.35 -6.12 14.99
C GLN A 376 14.09 -7.01 13.77
N CYS A 377 14.17 -8.33 13.96
CA CYS A 377 13.96 -9.31 12.89
C CYS A 377 13.16 -10.50 13.40
N LYS A 378 12.47 -11.18 12.47
CA LYS A 378 11.79 -12.45 12.75
C LYS A 378 12.79 -13.50 13.29
N PRO A 379 12.34 -14.44 14.13
CA PRO A 379 13.19 -15.52 14.62
C PRO A 379 13.88 -16.27 13.47
N GLY A 380 15.20 -16.43 13.56
CA GLY A 380 16.01 -17.09 12.52
C GLY A 380 16.46 -16.20 11.36
N VAL A 381 16.07 -14.91 11.33
CA VAL A 381 16.57 -13.93 10.37
C VAL A 381 17.73 -13.15 11.00
N GLU A 382 18.88 -13.12 10.32
CA GLU A 382 20.05 -12.35 10.76
C GLU A 382 19.94 -10.87 10.34
N LYS A 383 20.34 -9.99 11.25
CA LYS A 383 20.47 -8.55 10.97
C LYS A 383 21.65 -8.29 10.05
N LYS A 384 21.47 -7.41 9.07
CA LYS A 384 22.49 -7.07 8.07
C LYS A 384 22.84 -5.59 8.07
N PHE A 385 21.84 -4.71 8.08
CA PHE A 385 22.03 -3.27 7.97
C PHE A 385 22.16 -2.60 9.34
N HIS A 386 23.08 -1.64 9.43
CA HIS A 386 23.36 -0.88 10.64
C HIS A 386 24.03 0.46 10.27
N CYS A 387 23.71 1.53 10.98
CA CYS A 387 24.24 2.86 10.63
C CYS A 387 25.56 3.20 11.32
N THR A 388 25.92 2.49 12.39
CA THR A 388 27.14 2.76 13.15
C THR A 388 28.39 2.54 12.29
N GLY A 389 29.38 3.42 12.41
CA GLY A 389 30.68 3.22 11.75
C GLY A 389 30.63 3.32 10.21
N PHE A 390 29.69 4.10 9.66
CA PHE A 390 29.48 4.21 8.21
C PHE A 390 29.07 2.88 7.57
N GLY A 391 28.28 2.09 8.30
CA GLY A 391 27.69 0.85 7.79
C GLY A 391 26.72 1.07 6.64
N ASP A 392 26.36 -0.01 5.95
CA ASP A 392 25.37 0.05 4.88
C ASP A 392 23.97 0.14 5.49
N GLN A 393 23.12 0.93 4.84
CA GLN A 393 21.76 1.22 5.28
C GLN A 393 20.73 0.49 4.44
N GLY A 394 19.65 0.07 5.09
CA GLY A 394 18.56 -0.68 4.47
C GLY A 394 17.71 -1.41 5.51
N ILE A 395 16.66 -2.07 5.04
CA ILE A 395 15.81 -2.94 5.86
C ILE A 395 15.77 -4.32 5.20
N SER A 396 16.30 -5.32 5.89
CA SER A 396 16.37 -6.70 5.43
C SER A 396 14.98 -7.34 5.35
N ILE A 397 14.84 -8.36 4.51
CA ILE A 397 13.59 -9.11 4.38
C ILE A 397 13.25 -9.76 5.73
N GLY A 398 12.07 -9.47 6.28
CA GLY A 398 11.63 -9.97 7.57
C GLY A 398 12.23 -9.24 8.78
N CYS A 399 12.83 -8.08 8.57
CA CYS A 399 13.27 -7.16 9.61
C CYS A 399 12.44 -5.86 9.62
N ALA A 400 12.58 -5.08 10.68
CA ALA A 400 11.96 -3.79 10.88
C ALA A 400 12.96 -2.75 11.34
N ASP A 401 12.70 -1.52 10.90
CA ASP A 401 13.31 -0.30 11.41
C ASP A 401 12.33 0.36 12.38
N ASP A 402 12.79 0.63 13.60
CA ASP A 402 11.95 1.12 14.68
C ASP A 402 12.35 2.55 15.07
N TYR A 403 11.40 3.47 14.97
CA TYR A 403 11.53 4.84 15.41
C TYR A 403 10.62 5.09 16.61
N LEU A 404 11.23 5.17 17.79
CA LEU A 404 10.53 5.34 19.06
C LEU A 404 10.01 6.78 19.24
N HIS A 405 8.91 6.92 19.97
CA HIS A 405 8.20 8.19 20.20
C HIS A 405 9.04 9.30 20.87
N ASP A 406 10.17 8.96 21.50
CA ASP A 406 11.01 9.86 22.28
C ASP A 406 12.14 10.52 21.46
N ILE A 407 12.40 10.06 20.23
CA ILE A 407 13.44 10.63 19.38
C ILE A 407 12.99 11.93 18.68
N ASP A 408 13.95 12.68 18.15
CA ASP A 408 13.67 13.90 17.39
C ASP A 408 12.96 13.61 16.06
N CYS A 409 12.12 14.55 15.61
CA CYS A 409 11.30 14.45 14.40
C CYS A 409 10.28 13.30 14.37
N GLN A 410 10.10 12.58 15.48
CA GLN A 410 9.08 11.55 15.59
C GLN A 410 7.79 12.14 16.17
N TRP A 411 7.23 13.11 15.46
CA TRP A 411 6.00 13.80 15.83
C TRP A 411 5.35 14.52 14.64
N ILE A 412 4.12 14.98 14.85
CA ILE A 412 3.51 16.09 14.11
C ILE A 412 3.45 17.30 15.05
N ASP A 413 3.97 18.46 14.63
CA ASP A 413 3.77 19.72 15.36
C ASP A 413 2.34 20.21 15.12
N ILE A 414 1.51 20.09 16.14
CA ILE A 414 0.08 20.43 16.12
C ILE A 414 -0.22 21.73 16.87
N THR A 415 0.78 22.57 17.10
CA THR A 415 0.60 23.85 17.83
C THR A 415 -0.46 24.74 17.21
N ASP A 416 -0.54 24.74 15.87
CA ASP A 416 -1.45 25.57 15.10
C ASP A 416 -2.78 24.87 14.78
N VAL A 417 -2.96 23.63 15.24
CA VAL A 417 -4.14 22.81 14.94
C VAL A 417 -5.19 22.99 16.04
N PRO A 418 -6.42 23.42 15.72
CA PRO A 418 -7.48 23.53 16.71
C PRO A 418 -7.95 22.15 17.19
N PRO A 419 -8.62 22.06 18.35
CA PRO A 419 -9.28 20.81 18.74
C PRO A 419 -10.35 20.40 17.71
N GLY A 420 -10.38 19.11 17.36
CA GLY A 420 -11.29 18.59 16.34
C GLY A 420 -11.12 17.10 16.13
N LYS A 421 -11.87 16.55 15.18
CA LYS A 421 -11.66 15.20 14.67
C LYS A 421 -10.77 15.29 13.44
N TYR A 422 -9.77 14.43 13.42
CA TYR A 422 -8.80 14.35 12.35
C TYR A 422 -8.46 12.90 12.07
N LEU A 423 -8.06 12.64 10.84
CA LEU A 423 -7.50 11.37 10.41
C LEU A 423 -5.98 11.50 10.42
N PHE A 424 -5.29 10.53 11.03
CA PHE A 424 -3.83 10.44 10.94
C PHE A 424 -3.46 9.60 9.73
N LYS A 425 -2.54 10.07 8.91
CA LYS A 425 -2.00 9.30 7.79
C LYS A 425 -0.51 9.07 7.94
N ASP A 426 -0.09 7.81 8.00
CA ASP A 426 1.30 7.42 7.83
C ASP A 426 1.57 7.16 6.34
N VAL A 427 2.59 7.80 5.82
CA VAL A 427 2.94 7.79 4.41
C VAL A 427 4.42 7.42 4.31
N THR A 428 4.70 6.11 4.17
CA THR A 428 6.06 5.60 4.00
C THR A 428 6.49 5.71 2.54
N GLU A 429 7.64 6.35 2.29
CA GLU A 429 8.19 6.55 0.95
C GLU A 429 8.89 5.28 0.46
N GLN A 430 8.57 4.83 -0.76
CA GLN A 430 9.26 3.71 -1.43
C GLN A 430 10.20 4.22 -2.55
N PRO A 431 11.43 4.65 -2.24
CA PRO A 431 12.39 5.23 -3.20
C PRO A 431 12.78 4.35 -4.40
N HIS A 432 12.53 3.04 -4.33
CA HIS A 432 12.80 2.12 -5.46
C HIS A 432 11.85 2.30 -6.63
N LEU A 433 10.71 2.94 -6.38
CA LEU A 433 9.59 3.13 -7.27
C LEU A 433 9.55 4.60 -7.72
N LYS A 434 9.58 4.89 -9.04
CA LYS A 434 9.53 6.28 -9.54
C LYS A 434 8.12 6.86 -9.33
N HIS A 435 8.04 8.13 -8.91
CA HIS A 435 6.86 8.80 -8.35
C HIS A 435 6.44 8.18 -7.02
N ASP A 436 7.15 8.57 -5.95
CA ASP A 436 6.70 8.55 -4.55
C ASP A 436 5.53 7.60 -4.30
N VAL A 437 5.78 6.29 -4.51
CA VAL A 437 4.77 5.30 -4.21
C VAL A 437 4.73 5.24 -2.70
N LYS A 438 3.70 5.85 -2.18
CA LYS A 438 3.45 6.01 -0.76
C LYS A 438 2.59 4.85 -0.31
N SER A 439 3.07 4.09 0.66
CA SER A 439 2.17 3.25 1.44
C SER A 439 1.42 4.19 2.38
N VAL A 440 0.12 4.42 2.11
CA VAL A 440 -0.73 5.30 2.93
C VAL A 440 -1.54 4.44 3.89
N PHE A 441 -1.42 4.73 5.18
CA PHE A 441 -2.17 4.07 6.23
C PHE A 441 -2.97 5.13 6.99
N ASP A 442 -4.29 4.94 7.00
CA ASP A 442 -5.26 5.82 7.63
C ASP A 442 -5.63 5.25 9.01
N TYR A 443 -5.41 6.03 10.06
CA TYR A 443 -5.67 5.66 11.47
C TYR A 443 -6.70 6.56 12.15
#